data_AF-A0A9X0WKM2-F1
#
_entry.id   AF-A0A9X0WKM2-F1
#
_cell.length_a   1.000
_cell.length_b   1.000
_cell.length_c   1.000
_cell.angle_alpha   90.00
_cell.angle_beta   90.00
_cell.angle_gamma   90.00
#
_symmetry.space_group_name_H-M   'P 1'
#
loop_
_entity.id
_entity.type
_entity.pdbx_description
1 polymer ?
#
loop_
_entity_poly.entity_id
_entity_poly.type
_entity_poly.pdbx_seq_one_letter_code
_entity_poly.pdbx_strand_id
1 'polypeptide(L)'
;MAQHDQIGQLFIYASQDNIVMHSQVTLFSAAGDLLTPIADKNLAFDLIYENLPNIPLDTGDDLGVGQTSSTFIAERREVIPGFVSQYLVALHYLALQQAAPMLKPGGRVLSSIGGRIPIAIILRLARETGYAGDILIYTWKVQSEPEEVIGGYAAWEQRGLGPFHFYPVTVLEDTFRTLSPVAAGAQAEQIELALRPHVLSATAALEALHGGTAVGHTVVVLESLKS
;
A
#
# COMPACT_ATOMS: atom_id res chain seq x y z
N MET A 1 -22.67 -10.12 -12.32
CA MET A 1 -21.70 -10.91 -13.11
C MET A 1 -21.19 -10.17 -14.33
N ALA A 2 -22.03 -9.55 -15.18
CA ALA A 2 -21.58 -8.92 -16.44
C ALA A 2 -20.69 -7.65 -16.30
N GLN A 3 -20.71 -6.96 -15.16
CA GLN A 3 -20.01 -5.68 -14.97
C GLN A 3 -18.53 -5.84 -14.55
N HIS A 4 -18.19 -6.96 -13.90
CA HIS A 4 -16.81 -7.27 -13.48
C HIS A 4 -15.92 -7.72 -14.66
N ASP A 5 -16.51 -8.39 -15.67
CA ASP A 5 -15.79 -8.82 -16.88
C ASP A 5 -15.33 -7.64 -17.75
N GLN A 6 -16.07 -6.52 -17.74
CA GLN A 6 -15.71 -5.32 -18.51
C GLN A 6 -14.51 -4.57 -17.92
N ILE A 7 -14.36 -4.54 -16.59
CA ILE A 7 -13.19 -3.94 -15.91
C ILE A 7 -11.93 -4.77 -16.18
N GLY A 8 -12.07 -6.11 -16.15
CA GLY A 8 -10.99 -7.02 -16.52
C GLY A 8 -10.49 -6.81 -17.96
N GLN A 9 -11.41 -6.59 -18.91
CA GLN A 9 -11.06 -6.31 -20.31
C GLN A 9 -10.40 -4.93 -20.50
N LEU A 10 -10.84 -3.89 -19.79
CA LEU A 10 -10.23 -2.56 -19.91
C LEU A 10 -8.77 -2.52 -19.40
N PHE A 11 -8.46 -3.27 -18.33
CA PHE A 11 -7.11 -3.35 -17.79
C PHE A 11 -6.15 -4.09 -18.75
N ILE A 12 -6.66 -5.07 -19.51
CA ILE A 12 -5.92 -5.76 -20.57
C ILE A 12 -5.49 -4.78 -21.66
N TYR A 13 -6.43 -3.97 -22.14
CA TYR A 13 -6.16 -3.01 -23.22
C TYR A 13 -5.12 -1.94 -22.80
N ALA A 14 -5.25 -1.38 -21.58
CA ALA A 14 -4.30 -0.38 -21.09
C ALA A 14 -2.89 -0.93 -20.81
N SER A 15 -2.77 -2.23 -20.52
CA SER A 15 -1.48 -2.88 -20.24
C SER A 15 -0.71 -3.27 -21.51
N GLN A 16 -1.39 -3.48 -22.64
CA GLN A 16 -0.75 -3.91 -23.89
C GLN A 16 0.16 -2.85 -24.50
N ASP A 17 -0.12 -1.55 -24.30
CA ASP A 17 0.69 -0.46 -24.86
C ASP A 17 2.07 -0.31 -24.20
N ASN A 18 2.28 -0.90 -23.01
CA ASN A 18 3.55 -0.86 -22.26
C ASN A 18 4.36 -2.16 -22.35
N ILE A 19 3.86 -3.16 -23.08
CA ILE A 19 4.53 -4.45 -23.27
C ILE A 19 5.44 -4.33 -24.49
N VAL A 20 6.70 -4.75 -24.36
CA VAL A 20 7.67 -4.79 -25.46
C VAL A 20 7.02 -5.47 -26.67
N MET A 21 6.79 -4.69 -27.72
CA MET A 21 6.23 -5.14 -29.00
C MET A 21 6.92 -6.46 -29.39
N HIS A 22 6.11 -7.49 -29.68
CA HIS A 22 6.48 -8.87 -30.04
C HIS A 22 6.56 -9.93 -28.94
N SER A 23 6.13 -9.64 -27.70
CA SER A 23 5.95 -10.68 -26.68
C SER A 23 4.57 -11.33 -26.76
N GLN A 24 4.48 -12.66 -26.80
CA GLN A 24 3.20 -13.35 -26.57
C GLN A 24 2.85 -13.25 -25.08
N VAL A 25 1.87 -12.42 -24.75
CA VAL A 25 1.38 -12.26 -23.38
C VAL A 25 0.05 -12.98 -23.22
N THR A 26 0.01 -13.91 -22.28
CA THR A 26 -1.25 -14.51 -21.82
C THR A 26 -1.72 -13.72 -20.61
N LEU A 27 -2.92 -13.13 -20.70
CA LEU A 27 -3.50 -12.41 -19.59
C LEU A 27 -4.64 -13.21 -18.97
N PHE A 28 -4.63 -13.26 -17.64
CA PHE A 28 -5.67 -13.88 -16.84
C PHE A 28 -6.21 -12.85 -15.84
N SER A 29 -7.54 -12.77 -15.71
CA SER A 29 -8.21 -11.95 -14.71
C SER A 29 -9.10 -12.82 -13.82
N ALA A 30 -9.14 -12.47 -12.54
CA ALA A 30 -10.01 -13.04 -11.54
C ALA A 30 -10.64 -11.94 -10.71
N ALA A 31 -11.80 -12.23 -10.12
CA ALA A 31 -12.45 -11.39 -9.13
C ALA A 31 -12.69 -12.19 -7.85
N GLY A 32 -12.35 -11.61 -6.70
CA GLY A 32 -12.54 -12.20 -5.39
C GLY A 32 -11.59 -11.57 -4.37
N ASP A 33 -11.37 -12.26 -3.26
CA ASP A 33 -10.54 -11.75 -2.17
C ASP A 33 -9.05 -11.96 -2.44
N LEU A 34 -8.33 -10.87 -2.68
CA LEU A 34 -6.88 -10.83 -2.91
C LEU A 34 -6.45 -11.89 -3.95
N LEU A 35 -5.55 -12.81 -3.58
CA LEU A 35 -4.98 -13.82 -4.46
C LEU A 35 -5.76 -15.15 -4.39
N THR A 36 -6.76 -15.28 -3.52
CA THR A 36 -7.58 -16.50 -3.37
C THR A 36 -8.10 -17.04 -4.70
N PRO A 37 -8.63 -16.23 -5.63
CA PRO A 37 -9.18 -16.75 -6.90
C PRO A 37 -8.18 -17.46 -7.83
N ILE A 38 -6.88 -17.30 -7.59
CA ILE A 38 -5.82 -17.90 -8.40
C ILE A 38 -5.03 -18.99 -7.67
N ALA A 39 -5.35 -19.24 -6.39
CA ALA A 39 -4.62 -20.20 -5.56
C ALA A 39 -4.61 -21.62 -6.15
N ASP A 40 -5.75 -22.08 -6.68
CA ASP A 40 -5.91 -23.46 -7.17
C ASP A 40 -5.37 -23.68 -8.59
N LYS A 41 -4.81 -22.64 -9.22
CA LYS A 41 -4.35 -22.71 -10.62
C LYS A 41 -2.96 -23.32 -10.80
N ASN A 42 -2.34 -23.79 -9.71
CA ASN A 42 -0.99 -24.36 -9.67
C ASN A 42 0.04 -23.46 -10.40
N LEU A 43 -0.06 -22.16 -10.17
CA LEU A 43 0.82 -21.14 -10.74
C LEU A 43 2.03 -20.95 -9.84
N ALA A 44 3.19 -20.74 -10.47
CA ALA A 44 4.45 -20.45 -9.78
C ALA A 44 5.01 -19.14 -10.33
N PHE A 45 4.79 -18.04 -9.61
CA PHE A 45 5.18 -16.69 -10.00
C PHE A 45 6.64 -16.40 -9.64
N ASP A 46 7.33 -15.69 -10.53
CA ASP A 46 8.64 -15.07 -10.24
C ASP A 46 8.46 -13.73 -9.52
N LEU A 47 7.37 -13.02 -9.82
CA LEU A 47 7.06 -11.70 -9.28
C LEU A 47 5.55 -11.53 -9.11
N ILE A 48 5.14 -11.00 -7.96
CA ILE A 48 3.80 -10.48 -7.69
C ILE A 48 3.96 -8.99 -7.35
N TYR A 49 3.13 -8.14 -7.94
CA TYR A 49 3.04 -6.73 -7.58
C TYR A 49 1.65 -6.46 -6.99
N GLU A 50 1.60 -5.72 -5.89
CA GLU A 50 0.36 -5.28 -5.29
C GLU A 50 0.43 -3.82 -4.83
N ASN A 51 -0.72 -3.15 -4.89
CA ASN A 51 -0.94 -1.78 -4.46
C ASN A 51 -2.33 -1.72 -3.83
N LEU A 52 -2.45 -2.24 -2.62
CA LEU A 52 -3.72 -2.40 -1.91
C LEU A 52 -4.08 -1.15 -1.07
N PRO A 53 -5.38 -0.89 -0.83
CA PRO A 53 -5.80 0.13 0.13
C PRO A 53 -5.42 -0.24 1.57
N ASN A 54 -5.31 0.79 2.41
CA ASN A 54 -5.03 0.65 3.84
C ASN A 54 -6.22 1.02 4.73
N ILE A 55 -7.06 1.98 4.34
CA ILE A 55 -8.12 2.49 5.25
C ILE A 55 -9.32 1.52 5.20
N PRO A 56 -9.80 0.97 6.32
CA PRO A 56 -11.07 0.23 6.33
C PRO A 56 -12.27 1.16 6.14
N LEU A 57 -13.33 0.67 5.50
CA LEU A 57 -14.65 1.32 5.49
C LEU A 57 -15.14 1.47 6.93
N ASP A 58 -15.72 2.62 7.27
CA ASP A 58 -16.39 2.76 8.57
C ASP A 58 -17.71 1.96 8.57
N THR A 59 -18.14 1.51 9.75
CA THR A 59 -19.38 0.73 9.90
C THR A 59 -20.59 1.63 9.64
N GLY A 60 -21.06 1.67 8.39
CA GLY A 60 -22.21 2.48 7.98
C GLY A 60 -22.12 3.04 6.56
N ASP A 61 -20.92 3.04 5.96
CA ASP A 61 -20.72 3.53 4.60
C ASP A 61 -21.16 2.49 3.55
N ASP A 62 -21.92 2.97 2.55
CA ASP A 62 -22.40 2.13 1.45
C ASP A 62 -21.25 1.88 0.47
N LEU A 63 -20.89 0.59 0.30
CA LEU A 63 -19.93 0.09 -0.69
C LEU A 63 -20.21 0.63 -2.11
N GLY A 64 -21.46 1.00 -2.42
CA GLY A 64 -21.84 1.58 -3.71
C GLY A 64 -21.26 2.96 -4.01
N VAL A 65 -20.94 3.77 -2.98
CA VAL A 65 -20.36 5.11 -3.15
C VAL A 65 -18.82 5.08 -3.04
N GLY A 66 -18.28 4.16 -2.23
CA GLY A 66 -16.84 3.94 -2.09
C GLY A 66 -16.19 3.15 -3.23
N GLN A 67 -16.95 2.57 -4.17
CA GLN A 67 -16.37 1.80 -5.28
C GLN A 67 -15.57 2.63 -6.30
N THR A 68 -15.75 3.96 -6.30
CA THR A 68 -14.95 4.88 -7.13
C THR A 68 -13.67 5.36 -6.47
N SER A 69 -13.56 5.33 -5.14
CA SER A 69 -12.30 5.59 -4.43
C SER A 69 -11.67 4.25 -4.05
N SER A 70 -10.51 3.94 -4.63
CA SER A 70 -9.74 2.71 -4.33
C SER A 70 -9.11 2.74 -2.92
N THR A 71 -9.77 3.41 -1.99
CA THR A 71 -9.27 3.88 -0.71
C THR A 71 -9.70 2.97 0.44
N PHE A 72 -10.85 2.27 0.30
CA PHE A 72 -11.49 1.60 1.42
C PHE A 72 -11.57 0.06 1.36
N ILE A 73 -11.62 -0.60 2.53
CA ILE A 73 -11.60 -2.06 2.70
C ILE A 73 -12.83 -2.57 3.49
N ALA A 74 -13.41 -3.71 3.10
CA ALA A 74 -14.44 -4.41 3.87
C ALA A 74 -13.89 -5.09 5.15
N GLU A 75 -14.77 -5.40 6.11
CA GLU A 75 -14.41 -6.10 7.35
C GLU A 75 -13.74 -7.46 7.10
N ARG A 76 -12.67 -7.77 7.85
CA ARG A 76 -11.87 -9.00 7.73
C ARG A 76 -12.29 -10.05 8.76
N ARG A 77 -12.23 -11.33 8.36
CA ARG A 77 -12.60 -12.47 9.24
C ARG A 77 -11.40 -13.28 9.72
N GLU A 78 -10.25 -13.04 9.12
CA GLU A 78 -8.99 -13.72 9.44
C GLU A 78 -8.42 -13.27 10.80
N VAL A 79 -7.60 -14.12 11.42
CA VAL A 79 -6.86 -13.75 12.62
C VAL A 79 -5.70 -12.84 12.21
N ILE A 80 -5.85 -11.55 12.50
CA ILE A 80 -4.85 -10.52 12.17
C ILE A 80 -3.99 -10.20 13.40
N PRO A 81 -2.65 -10.21 13.29
CA PRO A 81 -1.78 -9.81 14.39
C PRO A 81 -2.05 -8.37 14.83
N GLY A 82 -1.96 -8.09 16.14
CA GLY A 82 -2.31 -6.78 16.70
C GLY A 82 -1.59 -5.60 16.04
N PHE A 83 -0.31 -5.75 15.68
CA PHE A 83 0.43 -4.68 14.98
C PHE A 83 -0.12 -4.41 13.57
N VAL A 84 -0.62 -5.44 12.87
CA VAL A 84 -1.18 -5.30 11.52
C VAL A 84 -2.48 -4.51 11.58
N SER A 85 -3.34 -4.81 12.55
CA SER A 85 -4.58 -4.05 12.80
C SER A 85 -4.26 -2.64 13.29
N GLN A 86 -3.29 -2.48 14.19
CA GLN A 86 -2.86 -1.20 14.74
C GLN A 86 -2.46 -0.20 13.64
N TYR A 87 -1.82 -0.68 12.57
CA TYR A 87 -1.29 0.17 11.51
C TYR A 87 -2.09 0.10 10.20
N LEU A 88 -3.28 -0.50 10.22
CA LEU A 88 -4.18 -0.58 9.06
C LEU A 88 -3.54 -1.21 7.81
N VAL A 89 -2.74 -2.26 7.99
CA VAL A 89 -1.99 -2.94 6.90
C VAL A 89 -2.43 -4.39 6.70
N ALA A 90 -3.69 -4.70 7.04
CA ALA A 90 -4.26 -6.04 6.98
C ALA A 90 -4.22 -6.65 5.58
N LEU A 91 -4.55 -5.87 4.54
CA LEU A 91 -4.55 -6.40 3.17
C LEU A 91 -3.15 -6.77 2.68
N HIS A 92 -2.14 -5.93 2.92
CA HIS A 92 -0.75 -6.25 2.59
C HIS A 92 -0.27 -7.51 3.32
N TYR A 93 -0.58 -7.64 4.61
CA TYR A 93 -0.25 -8.84 5.39
C TYR A 93 -0.88 -10.11 4.80
N LEU A 94 -2.18 -10.07 4.52
CA LEU A 94 -2.90 -11.22 3.97
C LEU A 94 -2.43 -11.55 2.54
N ALA A 95 -2.15 -10.55 1.71
CA ALA A 95 -1.62 -10.74 0.38
C ALA A 95 -0.26 -11.45 0.40
N LEU A 96 0.63 -11.06 1.32
CA LEU A 96 1.92 -11.73 1.51
C LEU A 96 1.75 -13.19 1.97
N GLN A 97 0.82 -13.46 2.89
CA GLN A 97 0.51 -14.83 3.32
C GLN A 97 -0.03 -15.69 2.15
N GLN A 98 -0.96 -15.15 1.37
CA GLN A 98 -1.54 -15.86 0.23
C GLN A 98 -0.53 -16.05 -0.92
N ALA A 99 0.41 -15.11 -1.11
CA ALA A 99 1.42 -15.16 -2.15
C ALA A 99 2.46 -16.27 -1.92
N ALA A 100 2.78 -16.59 -0.66
CA ALA A 100 3.87 -17.50 -0.30
C ALA A 100 3.80 -18.87 -1.00
N PRO A 101 2.67 -19.60 -1.03
CA PRO A 101 2.57 -20.88 -1.74
C PRO A 101 2.66 -20.73 -3.27
N MET A 102 2.40 -19.55 -3.81
CA MET A 102 2.34 -19.30 -5.27
C MET A 102 3.66 -18.80 -5.86
N LEU A 103 4.66 -18.51 -5.03
CA LEU A 103 5.96 -18.02 -5.50
C LEU A 103 6.95 -19.16 -5.71
N LYS A 104 7.77 -19.05 -6.76
CA LYS A 104 8.98 -19.88 -6.94
C LYS A 104 10.01 -19.56 -5.85
N PRO A 105 10.99 -20.46 -5.59
CA PRO A 105 12.19 -20.10 -4.84
C PRO A 105 12.87 -18.87 -5.47
N GLY A 106 13.20 -17.86 -4.65
CA GLY A 106 13.72 -16.58 -5.12
C GLY A 106 12.70 -15.64 -5.75
N GLY A 107 11.42 -16.03 -5.78
CA GLY A 107 10.31 -15.17 -6.21
C GLY A 107 10.05 -14.03 -5.22
N ARG A 108 9.45 -12.95 -5.71
CA ARG A 108 9.31 -11.68 -4.97
C ARG A 108 7.87 -11.18 -4.94
N VAL A 109 7.48 -10.55 -3.85
CA VAL A 109 6.33 -9.64 -3.81
C VAL A 109 6.84 -8.21 -3.71
N LEU A 110 6.33 -7.32 -4.58
CA LEU A 110 6.55 -5.89 -4.50
C LEU A 110 5.26 -5.22 -4.03
N SER A 111 5.30 -4.68 -2.82
CA SER A 111 4.17 -4.05 -2.15
C SER A 111 4.33 -2.54 -2.18
N SER A 112 3.51 -1.84 -2.97
CA SER A 112 3.43 -0.38 -2.95
C SER A 112 2.55 0.05 -1.77
N ILE A 113 3.16 0.63 -0.74
CA ILE A 113 2.49 0.99 0.51
C ILE A 113 2.64 2.49 0.74
N GLY A 114 1.55 3.16 1.12
CA GLY A 114 1.66 4.52 1.65
C GLY A 114 2.41 4.49 2.99
N GLY A 115 3.61 5.08 3.04
CA GLY A 115 4.47 5.21 4.22
C GLY A 115 3.94 6.20 5.26
N ARG A 116 2.69 6.00 5.68
CA ARG A 116 2.03 6.71 6.77
C ARG A 116 2.25 6.00 8.11
N ILE A 117 3.10 4.99 8.15
CA ILE A 117 3.42 4.20 9.34
C ILE A 117 4.94 4.03 9.39
N PRO A 118 5.52 3.64 10.55
CA PRO A 118 6.96 3.50 10.65
C PRO A 118 7.53 2.47 9.66
N ILE A 119 8.69 2.74 9.05
CA ILE A 119 9.41 1.84 8.14
C ILE A 119 9.66 0.48 8.82
N ALA A 120 9.99 0.49 10.11
CA ALA A 120 10.18 -0.72 10.89
C ALA A 120 8.93 -1.64 10.93
N ILE A 121 7.73 -1.07 10.86
CA ILE A 121 6.46 -1.82 10.79
C ILE A 121 6.27 -2.41 9.38
N ILE A 122 6.58 -1.64 8.34
CA ILE A 122 6.52 -2.14 6.96
C ILE A 122 7.48 -3.33 6.79
N LEU A 123 8.73 -3.20 7.22
CA LEU A 123 9.70 -4.30 7.19
C LEU A 123 9.27 -5.50 8.05
N ARG A 124 8.53 -5.24 9.15
CA ARG A 124 7.98 -6.30 9.98
C ARG A 124 6.93 -7.14 9.24
N LEU A 125 6.15 -6.55 8.32
CA LEU A 125 5.18 -7.31 7.51
C LEU A 125 5.84 -8.47 6.76
N ALA A 126 6.94 -8.19 6.06
CA ALA A 126 7.70 -9.21 5.34
C ALA A 126 8.21 -10.30 6.30
N ARG A 127 8.82 -9.90 7.42
CA ARG A 127 9.39 -10.86 8.39
C ARG A 127 8.33 -11.79 8.99
N GLU A 128 7.20 -11.24 9.42
CA GLU A 128 6.12 -12.02 10.07
C GLU A 128 5.36 -12.91 9.07
N THR A 129 5.54 -12.67 7.76
CA THR A 129 4.98 -13.51 6.69
C THR A 129 6.01 -14.45 6.05
N GLY A 130 7.22 -14.54 6.62
CA GLY A 130 8.25 -15.51 6.23
C GLY A 130 9.16 -15.05 5.07
N TYR A 131 9.19 -13.76 4.76
CA TYR A 131 10.03 -13.19 3.70
C TYR A 131 11.25 -12.45 4.26
N ALA A 132 12.30 -12.38 3.45
CA ALA A 132 13.35 -11.38 3.63
C ALA A 132 12.84 -10.05 3.05
N GLY A 133 12.70 -9.03 3.90
CA GLY A 133 12.14 -7.72 3.54
C GLY A 133 13.19 -6.64 3.37
N ASP A 134 13.05 -5.81 2.33
CA ASP A 134 13.86 -4.62 2.10
C ASP A 134 13.04 -3.48 1.45
N ILE A 135 13.45 -2.22 1.65
CA ILE A 135 12.80 -1.06 1.03
C ILE A 135 13.50 -0.73 -0.28
N LEU A 136 12.90 -1.17 -1.40
CA LEU A 136 13.48 -0.98 -2.73
C LEU A 136 13.36 0.47 -3.21
N ILE A 137 12.21 1.09 -2.92
CA ILE A 137 11.90 2.46 -3.32
C ILE A 137 11.34 3.19 -2.11
N TYR A 138 11.82 4.42 -1.90
CA TYR A 138 11.22 5.34 -0.96
C TYR A 138 11.05 6.72 -1.61
N THR A 139 9.83 7.23 -1.58
CA THR A 139 9.47 8.50 -2.21
C THR A 139 8.35 9.15 -1.41
N TRP A 140 7.71 10.18 -1.96
CA TRP A 140 6.57 10.85 -1.36
C TRP A 140 5.61 11.33 -2.44
N LYS A 141 4.40 11.69 -2.01
CA LYS A 141 3.44 12.39 -2.85
C LYS A 141 2.56 13.33 -2.04
N VAL A 142 2.04 14.35 -2.70
CA VAL A 142 0.92 15.15 -2.17
C VAL A 142 -0.27 14.23 -1.97
N GLN A 143 -1.00 14.41 -0.87
CA GLN A 143 -2.17 13.62 -0.61
C GLN A 143 -3.29 13.97 -1.61
N SER A 144 -3.73 12.99 -2.39
CA SER A 144 -4.96 13.06 -3.19
C SER A 144 -6.17 12.82 -2.30
N GLU A 145 -7.32 13.43 -2.62
CA GLU A 145 -8.55 13.32 -1.81
C GLU A 145 -8.28 13.56 -0.31
N PRO A 146 -7.61 14.68 0.05
CA PRO A 146 -6.99 14.82 1.36
C PRO A 146 -7.99 14.84 2.52
N GLU A 147 -9.20 15.37 2.32
CA GLU A 147 -10.27 15.32 3.33
C GLU A 147 -10.69 13.88 3.65
N GLU A 148 -10.93 13.07 2.62
CA GLU A 148 -11.38 11.67 2.77
C GLU A 148 -10.27 10.80 3.36
N VAL A 149 -9.06 10.88 2.80
CA VAL A 149 -7.96 10.01 3.20
C VAL A 149 -7.41 10.42 4.56
N ILE A 150 -7.08 11.70 4.78
CA ILE A 150 -6.54 12.15 6.08
C ILE A 150 -7.63 12.04 7.15
N GLY A 151 -8.87 12.39 6.83
CA GLY A 151 -10.03 12.22 7.72
C GLY A 151 -10.23 10.77 8.15
N GLY A 152 -10.13 9.81 7.22
CA GLY A 152 -10.21 8.39 7.53
C GLY A 152 -9.13 7.93 8.52
N TYR A 153 -7.86 8.31 8.28
CA TYR A 153 -6.79 8.02 9.24
C TYR A 153 -7.00 8.73 10.58
N ALA A 154 -7.49 9.96 10.61
CA ALA A 154 -7.75 10.71 11.83
C ALA A 154 -8.85 10.05 12.66
N ALA A 155 -9.93 9.57 12.04
CA ALA A 155 -10.99 8.83 12.71
C ALA A 155 -10.46 7.54 13.37
N TRP A 156 -9.59 6.80 12.69
CA TRP A 156 -8.96 5.60 13.25
C TRP A 156 -7.92 5.92 14.33
N GLU A 157 -7.17 7.02 14.18
CA GLU A 157 -6.23 7.52 15.20
C GLU A 157 -6.96 7.86 16.51
N GLN A 158 -8.14 8.50 16.43
CA GLN A 158 -8.99 8.79 17.59
C GLN A 158 -9.53 7.53 18.29
N ARG A 159 -9.64 6.41 17.55
CA ARG A 159 -10.00 5.08 18.09
C ARG A 159 -8.78 4.33 18.67
N GLY A 160 -7.60 4.96 18.69
CA GLY A 160 -6.37 4.41 19.28
C GLY A 160 -5.48 3.64 18.30
N LEU A 161 -5.72 3.71 16.99
CA LEU A 161 -4.84 3.12 15.98
C LEU A 161 -3.69 4.07 15.61
N GLY A 162 -2.68 3.54 14.92
CA GLY A 162 -1.48 4.28 14.54
C GLY A 162 -0.30 4.12 15.51
N PRO A 163 0.61 5.11 15.62
CA PRO A 163 0.52 6.45 15.02
C PRO A 163 0.61 6.45 13.50
N PHE A 164 -0.05 7.44 12.88
CA PHE A 164 0.08 7.68 11.45
C PHE A 164 0.91 8.93 11.18
N HIS A 165 1.70 8.92 10.11
CA HIS A 165 2.67 9.95 9.78
C HIS A 165 2.29 10.67 8.48
N PHE A 166 2.10 11.98 8.61
CA PHE A 166 1.95 12.92 7.51
C PHE A 166 2.96 14.05 7.66
N TYR A 167 3.16 14.83 6.61
CA TYR A 167 4.17 15.88 6.59
C TYR A 167 3.70 17.07 5.74
N PRO A 168 4.12 18.30 6.07
CA PRO A 168 4.02 19.41 5.13
C PRO A 168 4.75 19.08 3.83
N VAL A 169 4.15 19.39 2.69
CA VAL A 169 4.72 19.09 1.36
C VAL A 169 6.12 19.69 1.19
N THR A 170 6.34 20.91 1.68
CA THR A 170 7.65 21.59 1.59
C THR A 170 8.77 20.81 2.27
N VAL A 171 8.49 20.16 3.41
CA VAL A 171 9.47 19.32 4.12
C VAL A 171 9.82 18.09 3.29
N LEU A 172 8.81 17.46 2.67
CA LEU A 172 9.01 16.28 1.81
C LEU A 172 9.80 16.66 0.55
N GLU A 173 9.43 17.76 -0.11
CA GLU A 173 10.16 18.29 -1.27
C GLU A 173 11.63 18.50 -0.95
N ASP A 174 11.94 19.18 0.16
CA ASP A 174 13.30 19.48 0.57
C ASP A 174 14.09 18.21 0.90
N THR A 175 13.47 17.27 1.63
CA THR A 175 14.11 16.02 2.07
C THR A 175 14.47 15.12 0.88
N PHE A 176 13.58 15.01 -0.10
CA PHE A 176 13.77 14.10 -1.24
C PHE A 176 14.37 14.77 -2.49
N ARG A 177 14.55 16.10 -2.50
CA ARG A 177 14.95 16.90 -3.67
C ARG A 177 16.12 16.34 -4.47
N THR A 178 17.12 15.79 -3.79
CA THR A 178 18.39 15.36 -4.38
C THR A 178 18.53 13.86 -4.49
N LEU A 179 17.52 13.11 -4.05
CA LEU A 179 17.56 11.65 -3.97
C LEU A 179 16.71 11.03 -5.07
N SER A 180 17.27 10.05 -5.77
CA SER A 180 16.43 9.16 -6.56
C SER A 180 15.60 8.26 -5.63
N PRO A 181 14.42 7.77 -6.06
CA PRO A 181 13.59 6.93 -5.21
C PRO A 181 14.30 5.65 -4.72
N VAL A 182 15.18 5.07 -5.54
CA VAL A 182 15.99 3.91 -5.17
C VAL A 182 17.08 4.27 -4.15
N ALA A 183 17.77 5.41 -4.36
CA ALA A 183 18.78 5.88 -3.40
C ALA A 183 18.13 6.25 -2.05
N ALA A 184 16.91 6.75 -2.06
CA ALA A 184 16.13 6.98 -0.85
C ALA A 184 15.70 5.67 -0.17
N GLY A 185 15.33 4.63 -0.94
CA GLY A 185 15.02 3.28 -0.43
C GLY A 185 16.17 2.70 0.40
N ALA A 186 17.39 2.75 -0.15
CA ALA A 186 18.60 2.26 0.51
C ALA A 186 18.96 2.95 1.85
N GLN A 187 18.35 4.10 2.15
CA GLN A 187 18.55 4.87 3.38
C GLN A 187 17.21 5.23 4.06
N ALA A 188 16.17 4.42 3.85
CA ALA A 188 14.80 4.72 4.27
C ALA A 188 14.68 5.03 5.77
N GLU A 189 15.33 4.24 6.63
CA GLU A 189 15.32 4.47 8.09
C GLU A 189 16.00 5.80 8.48
N GLN A 190 17.05 6.21 7.76
CA GLN A 190 17.75 7.47 8.01
C GLN A 190 16.89 8.67 7.60
N ILE A 191 16.20 8.56 6.47
CA ILE A 191 15.24 9.58 6.01
C ILE A 191 14.06 9.66 6.98
N GLU A 192 13.51 8.53 7.43
CA GLU A 192 12.44 8.52 8.44
C GLU A 192 12.88 9.24 9.72
N LEU A 193 14.12 9.00 10.17
CA LEU A 193 14.67 9.68 11.35
C LEU A 193 14.81 11.19 11.13
N ALA A 194 15.25 11.61 9.94
CA ALA A 194 15.37 13.03 9.57
C ALA A 194 14.02 13.74 9.46
N LEU A 195 12.97 13.03 9.02
CA LEU A 195 11.60 13.53 8.92
C LEU A 195 10.90 13.62 10.28
N ARG A 196 11.35 12.88 11.29
CA ARG A 196 10.73 12.78 12.62
C ARG A 196 10.33 14.12 13.27
N PRO A 197 11.14 15.19 13.22
CA PRO A 197 10.76 16.48 13.82
C PRO A 197 9.56 17.17 13.15
N HIS A 198 9.20 16.73 11.95
CA HIS A 198 8.16 17.33 11.10
C HIS A 198 6.92 16.46 10.97
N VAL A 199 6.85 15.34 11.69
CA VAL A 199 5.70 14.43 11.66
C VAL A 199 4.47 15.15 12.18
N LEU A 200 3.41 15.13 11.38
CA LEU A 200 2.04 15.42 11.77
C LEU A 200 1.32 14.10 12.01
N SER A 201 0.62 13.98 13.15
CA SER A 201 -0.36 12.91 13.34
C SER A 201 -1.49 13.05 12.31
N ALA A 202 -2.34 12.03 12.14
CA ALA A 202 -3.46 12.14 11.20
C ALA A 202 -4.42 13.30 11.57
N THR A 203 -4.69 13.47 12.86
CA THR A 203 -5.52 14.57 13.37
C THR A 203 -4.87 15.94 13.12
N ALA A 204 -3.58 16.08 13.43
CA ALA A 204 -2.86 17.34 13.20
C ALA A 204 -2.70 17.67 11.70
N ALA A 205 -2.58 16.65 10.87
CA ALA A 205 -2.55 16.78 9.42
C ALA A 205 -3.89 17.28 8.85
N LEU A 206 -5.01 16.82 9.41
CA LEU A 206 -6.33 17.28 9.04
C LEU A 206 -6.53 18.76 9.42
N GLU A 207 -6.11 19.15 10.63
CA GLU A 207 -6.14 20.56 11.06
C GLU A 207 -5.25 21.44 10.16
N ALA A 208 -4.05 20.98 9.82
CA ALA A 208 -3.15 21.69 8.93
C ALA A 208 -3.75 21.87 7.53
N LEU A 209 -4.43 20.84 7.00
CA LEU A 209 -5.16 20.89 5.73
C LEU A 209 -6.27 21.94 5.77
N HIS A 210 -7.10 21.96 6.82
CA HIS A 210 -8.16 22.97 7.01
C HIS A 210 -7.59 24.38 7.17
N GLY A 211 -6.38 24.51 7.71
CA GLY A 211 -5.61 25.75 7.74
C GLY A 211 -4.98 26.16 6.41
N GLY A 212 -5.19 25.40 5.32
CA GLY A 212 -4.66 25.68 3.98
C GLY A 212 -3.23 25.18 3.72
N THR A 213 -2.68 24.35 4.62
CA THR A 213 -1.35 23.75 4.43
C THR A 213 -1.45 22.52 3.52
N ALA A 214 -0.63 22.47 2.48
CA ALA A 214 -0.52 21.26 1.65
C ALA A 214 0.17 20.13 2.43
N VAL A 215 -0.51 18.99 2.53
CA VAL A 215 -0.03 17.81 3.26
C VAL A 215 0.28 16.67 2.30
N GLY A 216 1.39 15.98 2.56
CA GLY A 216 1.80 14.78 1.85
C GLY A 216 2.10 13.62 2.81
N HIS A 217 2.46 12.51 2.23
CA HIS A 217 2.95 11.32 2.93
C HIS A 217 4.08 10.68 2.12
N THR A 218 4.89 9.89 2.81
CA THR A 218 5.90 9.07 2.13
C THR A 218 5.25 7.83 1.48
N VAL A 219 5.89 7.23 0.50
CA VAL A 219 5.44 6.03 -0.23
C VAL A 219 6.62 5.10 -0.35
N VAL A 220 6.42 3.82 -0.04
CA VAL A 220 7.46 2.80 -0.10
C VAL A 220 7.08 1.70 -1.10
N VAL A 221 8.08 1.09 -1.71
CA VAL A 221 7.95 -0.25 -2.28
C VAL A 221 8.72 -1.20 -1.40
N LEU A 222 8.00 -2.02 -0.64
CA LEU A 222 8.55 -3.12 0.12
C LEU A 222 8.80 -4.28 -0.84
N GLU A 223 10.03 -4.74 -0.91
CA GLU A 223 10.38 -6.01 -1.51
C GLU A 223 10.30 -7.11 -0.45
N SER A 224 9.55 -8.17 -0.74
CA SER A 224 9.47 -9.38 0.08
C SER A 224 9.99 -10.56 -0.73
N LEU A 225 11.22 -10.98 -0.47
CA LEU A 225 11.89 -12.08 -1.16
C LEU A 225 11.61 -13.42 -0.47
N LYS A 226 11.08 -14.38 -1.24
CA LYS A 226 10.89 -15.76 -0.76
C LYS A 226 12.24 -16.48 -0.73
N SER A 227 12.60 -16.94 0.47
CA SER A 227 13.79 -17.77 0.71
C SER A 227 13.63 -19.17 0.12
#